data_AF-A0A9D5N271-F1
#
_entry.id   AF-A0A9D5N271-F1
#
_cell.length_a   1.000
_cell.length_b   1.000
_cell.length_c   1.000
_cell.angle_alpha   90.00
_cell.angle_beta   90.00
_cell.angle_gamma   90.00
#
_symmetry.space_group_name_H-M   'P 1'
#
loop_
_entity.id
_entity.type
_entity.pdbx_description
1 polymer ?
#
loop_
_entity_poly.entity_id
_entity_poly.type
_entity_poly.pdbx_seq_one_letter_code
_entity_poly.pdbx_strand_id
1 'polypeptide(L)'
;MRRIYKLKKLIKSTRSSIRSKIQKNAKQIIYSIVFICGVGLIYVSFLVKDNWINICSGVGTGLLTSLVVSVIINAENNAREKRKKDEEKRFVLNDIIEISIDVYEDVIHRINEFITLTDVTYKPVYKLYDDFSTYNHFEEQLKQIDITAASDEMKKRLNTLFNFDNYRIDHLVVELKRLPKLEYFLRGILTEEECNDLISNYANDRYLEYATHIQDFWYNDIKNKDKCIRFLRMTIYICSKTISCFLYSRKKAEEKEKLIQERIAQLYYDEVYSKSDEYIEEQIGRAEAEAEYFTAHPEEWERLERQFEELINETPEDSVLKDLYCCICGFSVYDIEELLAKLDTKSKRAIAFLKTEEIQKSLKKKHKLRKAIVGKFGKDYLNENIDNT
;
A
#
# COMPACT_ATOMS: atom_id res chain seq x y z
N MET A 1 -50.45 46.70 -10.17
CA MET A 1 -49.01 46.89 -9.86
C MET A 1 -48.25 45.65 -9.36
N ARG A 2 -48.76 44.86 -8.39
CA ARG A 2 -48.03 43.68 -7.84
C ARG A 2 -47.68 42.57 -8.84
N ARG A 3 -48.50 42.32 -9.88
CA ARG A 3 -48.22 41.31 -10.92
C ARG A 3 -47.04 41.68 -11.84
N ILE A 4 -46.93 42.95 -12.22
CA ILE A 4 -45.85 43.47 -13.09
C ILE A 4 -44.49 43.40 -12.37
N TYR A 5 -44.46 43.63 -11.06
CA TYR A 5 -43.25 43.51 -10.24
C TYR A 5 -42.76 42.06 -10.12
N LYS A 6 -43.68 41.10 -9.93
CA LYS A 6 -43.36 39.66 -9.91
C LYS A 6 -42.82 39.18 -11.27
N LEU A 7 -43.40 39.63 -12.38
CA LEU A 7 -42.92 39.33 -13.74
C LEU A 7 -41.52 39.90 -13.99
N LYS A 8 -41.25 41.16 -13.60
CA LYS A 8 -39.91 41.75 -13.71
C LYS A 8 -38.87 41.02 -12.86
N LYS A 9 -39.23 40.57 -11.65
CA LYS A 9 -38.34 39.79 -10.76
C LYS A 9 -38.05 38.40 -11.32
N LEU A 10 -39.05 37.72 -11.88
CA LEU A 10 -38.89 36.44 -12.59
C LEU A 10 -37.97 36.59 -13.80
N ILE A 11 -38.23 37.55 -14.69
CA ILE A 11 -37.40 37.79 -15.87
C ILE A 11 -35.94 38.12 -15.49
N LYS A 12 -35.73 38.92 -14.43
CA LYS A 12 -34.38 39.25 -13.93
C LYS A 12 -33.67 38.01 -13.37
N SER A 13 -34.38 37.16 -12.62
CA SER A 13 -33.90 35.88 -12.08
C SER A 13 -33.57 34.87 -13.19
N THR A 14 -34.42 34.74 -14.21
CA THR A 14 -34.18 33.87 -15.35
C THR A 14 -32.98 34.36 -16.16
N ARG A 15 -32.86 35.68 -16.36
CA ARG A 15 -31.73 36.29 -17.08
C ARG A 15 -30.40 36.10 -16.34
N SER A 16 -30.35 36.23 -15.01
CA SER A 16 -29.14 35.96 -14.23
C SER A 16 -28.77 34.47 -14.25
N SER A 17 -29.76 33.58 -14.21
CA SER A 17 -29.56 32.13 -14.26
C SER A 17 -29.13 31.63 -15.65
N ILE A 18 -29.62 32.26 -16.73
CA ILE A 18 -29.15 32.02 -18.10
C ILE A 18 -27.73 32.56 -18.25
N ARG A 19 -27.44 33.77 -17.75
CA ARG A 19 -26.11 34.36 -17.83
C ARG A 19 -25.05 33.51 -17.12
N SER A 20 -25.34 32.97 -15.94
CA SER A 20 -24.42 32.09 -15.23
C SER A 20 -24.22 30.75 -15.94
N LYS A 21 -25.27 30.17 -16.55
CA LYS A 21 -25.16 28.96 -17.39
C LYS A 21 -24.34 29.19 -18.65
N ILE A 22 -24.54 30.32 -19.34
CA ILE A 22 -23.74 30.72 -20.50
C ILE A 22 -22.28 30.90 -20.10
N GLN A 23 -22.02 31.54 -18.96
CA GLN A 23 -20.66 31.77 -18.50
C GLN A 23 -19.95 30.46 -18.10
N LYS A 24 -20.68 29.51 -17.51
CA LYS A 24 -20.17 28.16 -17.16
C LYS A 24 -19.88 27.31 -18.39
N ASN A 25 -20.69 27.43 -19.45
CA ASN A 25 -20.59 26.61 -20.66
C ASN A 25 -20.09 27.38 -21.89
N ALA A 26 -19.51 28.56 -21.69
CA ALA A 26 -19.15 29.49 -22.78
C ALA A 26 -18.26 28.84 -23.84
N LYS A 27 -17.29 28.04 -23.41
CA LYS A 27 -16.38 27.30 -24.31
C LYS A 27 -17.13 26.30 -25.20
N GLN A 28 -18.04 25.50 -24.61
CA GLN A 28 -18.87 24.55 -25.37
C GLN A 28 -19.79 25.26 -26.36
N ILE A 29 -20.41 26.37 -25.95
CA ILE A 29 -21.29 27.16 -26.82
C ILE A 29 -20.53 27.71 -28.02
N ILE A 30 -19.33 28.26 -27.81
CA ILE A 30 -18.48 28.77 -28.89
C ILE A 30 -18.10 27.66 -29.87
N TYR A 31 -17.68 26.49 -29.37
CA TYR A 31 -17.34 25.34 -30.22
C TYR A 31 -18.53 24.86 -31.04
N SER A 32 -19.73 24.79 -30.46
CA SER A 32 -20.94 24.40 -31.17
C SER A 32 -21.31 25.39 -32.28
N ILE A 33 -21.17 26.70 -32.05
CA ILE A 33 -21.44 27.73 -33.07
C ILE A 33 -20.48 27.58 -34.25
N VAL A 34 -19.17 27.46 -33.99
CA VAL A 34 -18.16 27.30 -35.05
C VAL A 34 -18.39 26.02 -35.85
N PHE A 35 -18.77 24.92 -35.18
CA PHE A 35 -19.12 23.66 -35.84
C PHE A 35 -20.32 23.82 -36.78
N ILE A 36 -21.40 24.43 -36.29
CA ILE A 36 -22.62 24.67 -37.10
C ILE A 36 -22.31 25.57 -38.30
N CYS A 37 -21.52 26.62 -38.12
CA CYS A 37 -21.10 27.48 -39.23
C CYS A 37 -20.25 26.73 -40.26
N GLY A 38 -19.30 25.89 -39.81
CA GLY A 38 -18.46 25.08 -40.69
C GLY A 38 -19.26 24.07 -41.52
N VAL A 39 -20.15 23.30 -40.87
CA VAL A 39 -21.05 22.36 -41.55
C VAL A 39 -22.02 23.09 -42.47
N GLY A 40 -22.56 24.23 -42.03
CA GLY A 40 -23.46 25.06 -42.83
C GLY A 40 -22.81 25.56 -44.11
N LEU A 41 -21.55 26.02 -44.05
CA LEU A 41 -20.81 26.47 -45.24
C LEU A 41 -20.50 25.31 -46.21
N ILE A 42 -20.19 24.12 -45.69
CA ILE A 42 -20.02 22.92 -46.52
C ILE A 42 -21.35 22.54 -47.17
N TYR A 43 -22.46 22.58 -46.44
CA TYR A 43 -23.78 22.30 -47.00
C TYR A 43 -24.17 23.30 -48.10
N VAL A 44 -23.96 24.60 -47.86
CA VAL A 44 -24.20 25.67 -48.84
C VAL A 44 -23.31 25.50 -50.08
N SER A 45 -22.11 24.92 -49.95
CA SER A 45 -21.24 24.66 -51.11
C SER A 45 -21.89 23.75 -52.18
N PHE A 46 -22.84 22.89 -51.80
CA PHE A 46 -23.61 22.06 -52.74
C PHE A 46 -24.74 22.81 -53.46
N LEU A 47 -25.08 24.03 -53.02
CA LEU A 47 -26.19 24.84 -53.53
C LEU A 47 -25.72 26.02 -54.42
N VAL A 48 -24.43 26.35 -54.40
CA VAL A 48 -23.86 27.50 -55.12
C VAL A 48 -23.07 27.01 -56.34
N LYS A 49 -22.93 27.84 -57.39
CA LYS A 49 -22.21 27.52 -58.63
C LYS A 49 -20.86 28.23 -58.72
N ASP A 50 -19.99 27.73 -59.60
CA ASP A 50 -18.71 28.31 -59.98
C ASP A 50 -17.70 28.45 -58.82
N ASN A 51 -16.85 29.48 -58.85
CA ASN A 51 -15.75 29.71 -57.89
C ASN A 51 -16.19 29.74 -56.41
N TRP A 52 -17.46 30.00 -56.14
CA TRP A 52 -18.01 30.02 -54.78
C TRP A 52 -18.07 28.65 -54.11
N ILE A 53 -18.10 27.55 -54.89
CA ILE A 53 -18.04 26.18 -54.34
C ILE A 53 -16.72 25.99 -53.59
N ASN A 54 -15.60 26.36 -54.21
CA ASN A 54 -14.26 26.21 -53.64
C ASN A 54 -14.06 27.13 -52.42
N ILE A 55 -14.67 28.32 -52.43
CA ILE A 55 -14.62 29.25 -51.29
C ILE A 55 -15.42 28.69 -50.11
N CYS A 56 -16.68 28.29 -50.30
CA CYS A 56 -17.54 27.79 -49.23
C CYS A 56 -17.03 26.46 -48.63
N SER A 57 -16.59 25.53 -49.47
CA SER A 57 -15.99 24.26 -49.01
C SER A 57 -14.63 24.47 -48.35
N GLY A 58 -13.76 25.33 -48.90
CA GLY A 58 -12.45 25.65 -48.32
C GLY A 58 -12.55 26.37 -46.97
N VAL A 59 -13.43 27.36 -46.85
CA VAL A 59 -13.66 28.07 -45.57
C VAL A 59 -14.35 27.16 -44.55
N GLY A 60 -15.35 26.38 -44.98
CA GLY A 60 -16.05 25.43 -44.10
C GLY A 60 -15.13 24.35 -43.54
N THR A 61 -14.29 23.74 -44.39
CA THR A 61 -13.28 22.77 -43.97
C THR A 61 -12.18 23.41 -43.10
N GLY A 62 -11.74 24.63 -43.43
CA GLY A 62 -10.80 25.40 -42.63
C GLY A 62 -11.31 25.71 -41.21
N LEU A 63 -12.59 26.05 -41.08
CA LEU A 63 -13.24 26.27 -39.77
C LEU A 63 -13.33 24.99 -38.96
N LEU A 64 -13.73 23.87 -39.57
CA LEU A 64 -13.85 22.59 -38.86
C LEU A 64 -12.48 22.04 -38.43
N THR A 65 -11.48 22.10 -39.30
CA THR A 65 -10.11 21.67 -38.97
C THR A 65 -9.51 22.52 -37.84
N SER A 66 -9.65 23.85 -37.92
CA SER A 66 -9.19 24.77 -36.87
C SER A 66 -9.90 24.53 -35.53
N LEU A 67 -11.20 24.21 -35.57
CA LEU A 67 -11.97 23.86 -34.37
C LEU A 67 -11.46 22.56 -33.73
N VAL A 68 -11.25 21.51 -34.53
CA VAL A 68 -10.72 20.23 -34.04
C VAL A 68 -9.35 20.42 -33.38
N VAL A 69 -8.43 21.13 -34.05
CA VAL A 69 -7.10 21.44 -33.50
C VAL A 69 -7.23 22.23 -32.19
N SER A 70 -8.10 23.24 -32.14
CA SER A 70 -8.31 24.06 -30.94
C SER A 70 -8.86 23.26 -29.76
N VAL A 71 -9.80 22.33 -30.01
CA VAL A 71 -10.36 21.45 -28.98
C VAL A 71 -9.28 20.52 -28.42
N ILE A 72 -8.48 19.90 -29.30
CA ILE A 72 -7.39 18.99 -28.90
C ILE A 72 -6.33 19.74 -28.07
N ILE A 73 -5.82 20.87 -28.59
CA ILE A 73 -4.80 21.67 -27.89
C ILE A 73 -5.32 22.13 -26.53
N ASN A 74 -6.57 22.58 -26.44
CA ASN A 74 -7.15 23.01 -25.18
C ASN A 74 -7.32 21.84 -24.20
N ALA A 75 -7.75 20.66 -24.67
CA ALA A 75 -7.82 19.46 -23.83
C ALA A 75 -6.44 19.07 -23.28
N GLU A 76 -5.41 19.06 -24.14
CA GLU A 76 -4.03 18.79 -23.72
C GLU A 76 -3.50 19.85 -22.75
N ASN A 77 -3.72 21.13 -23.03
CA ASN A 77 -3.27 22.23 -22.17
C ASN A 77 -3.94 22.18 -20.80
N ASN A 78 -5.26 21.93 -20.74
CA ASN A 78 -5.97 21.76 -19.47
C ASN A 78 -5.44 20.53 -18.71
N ALA A 79 -5.15 19.43 -19.41
CA ALA A 79 -4.55 18.24 -18.79
C ALA A 79 -3.12 18.48 -18.28
N ARG A 80 -2.32 19.30 -18.98
CA ARG A 80 -0.97 19.73 -18.56
C ARG A 80 -1.04 20.68 -17.37
N GLU A 81 -1.95 21.65 -17.40
CA GLU A 81 -2.15 22.59 -16.29
C GLU A 81 -2.62 21.86 -15.03
N LYS A 82 -3.56 20.90 -15.18
CA LYS A 82 -3.98 20.04 -14.09
C LYS A 82 -2.81 19.24 -13.52
N ARG A 83 -1.99 18.60 -14.36
CA ARG A 83 -0.79 17.87 -13.93
C ARG A 83 0.20 18.75 -13.17
N LYS A 84 0.49 19.95 -13.69
CA LYS A 84 1.37 20.92 -13.01
C LYS A 84 0.83 21.32 -11.65
N LYS A 85 -0.47 21.59 -11.54
CA LYS A 85 -1.11 21.89 -10.26
C LYS A 85 -1.04 20.72 -9.29
N ASP A 86 -1.29 19.50 -9.77
CA ASP A 86 -1.19 18.29 -8.93
C ASP A 86 0.25 18.03 -8.46
N GLU A 87 1.26 18.30 -9.29
CA GLU A 87 2.69 18.23 -8.93
C GLU A 87 3.07 19.30 -7.91
N GLU A 88 2.62 20.55 -8.10
CA GLU A 88 2.85 21.64 -7.16
C GLU A 88 2.17 21.38 -5.81
N LYS A 89 0.91 20.89 -5.81
CA LYS A 89 0.22 20.42 -4.60
C LYS A 89 1.04 19.35 -3.88
N ARG A 90 1.50 18.33 -4.62
CA ARG A 90 2.32 17.24 -4.07
C ARG A 90 3.58 17.78 -3.42
N PHE A 91 4.32 18.64 -4.11
CA PHE A 91 5.56 19.19 -3.60
C PHE A 91 5.34 20.00 -2.31
N VAL A 92 4.31 20.83 -2.30
CA VAL A 92 4.02 21.75 -1.19
C VAL A 92 3.43 21.06 0.04
N LEU A 93 2.63 20.00 -0.17
CA LEU A 93 1.93 19.28 0.90
C LEU A 93 2.55 17.91 1.19
N ASN A 94 3.69 17.59 0.60
CA ASN A 94 4.33 16.29 0.75
C ASN A 94 4.53 15.95 2.22
N ASP A 95 5.10 16.87 2.98
CA ASP A 95 5.52 16.60 4.36
C ASP A 95 4.32 16.34 5.27
N ILE A 96 3.25 17.15 5.17
CA ILE A 96 2.02 16.92 5.94
C ILE A 96 1.32 15.62 5.52
N ILE A 97 1.39 15.24 4.25
CA ILE A 97 0.75 14.04 3.73
C ILE A 97 1.49 12.79 4.17
N GLU A 98 2.81 12.75 4.01
CA GLU A 98 3.62 11.61 4.44
C GLU A 98 3.50 11.40 5.94
N ILE A 99 3.62 12.47 6.75
CA ILE A 99 3.48 12.31 8.20
C ILE A 99 2.06 11.90 8.62
N SER A 100 1.03 12.38 7.92
CA SER A 100 -0.35 11.94 8.17
C SER A 100 -0.53 10.46 7.85
N ILE A 101 0.09 9.95 6.79
CA ILE A 101 0.05 8.53 6.43
C ILE A 101 0.80 7.70 7.50
N ASP A 102 1.97 8.15 7.94
CA ASP A 102 2.77 7.43 8.94
C ASP A 102 2.11 7.39 10.33
N VAL A 103 1.44 8.49 10.73
CA VAL A 103 0.64 8.54 11.96
C VAL A 103 -0.62 7.69 11.81
N TYR A 104 -1.29 7.75 10.66
CA TYR A 104 -2.45 6.91 10.36
C TYR A 104 -2.10 5.42 10.45
N GLU A 105 -1.01 5.00 9.80
CA GLU A 105 -0.51 3.61 9.83
C GLU A 105 -0.28 3.15 11.27
N ASP A 106 0.45 3.94 12.07
CA ASP A 106 0.77 3.62 13.46
C ASP A 106 -0.50 3.50 14.33
N VAL A 107 -1.41 4.46 14.23
CA VAL A 107 -2.64 4.48 15.03
C VAL A 107 -3.58 3.35 14.63
N ILE A 108 -3.76 3.10 13.32
CA ILE A 108 -4.60 2.00 12.82
C ILE A 108 -4.02 0.64 13.24
N HIS A 109 -2.70 0.48 13.18
CA HIS A 109 -2.05 -0.74 13.64
C HIS A 109 -2.34 -0.98 15.13
N ARG A 110 -2.13 0.02 15.99
CA ARG A 110 -2.37 -0.09 17.44
C ARG A 110 -3.84 -0.31 17.80
N ILE A 111 -4.76 0.33 17.08
CA ILE A 111 -6.20 0.08 17.24
C ILE A 111 -6.50 -1.38 16.91
N ASN A 112 -6.08 -1.87 15.75
CA ASN A 112 -6.38 -3.24 15.35
C ASN A 112 -5.67 -4.28 16.23
N GLU A 113 -4.44 -4.02 16.68
CA GLU A 113 -3.75 -4.87 17.65
C GLU A 113 -4.54 -4.94 18.96
N PHE A 114 -5.00 -3.80 19.48
CA PHE A 114 -5.85 -3.76 20.66
C PHE A 114 -7.14 -4.55 20.45
N ILE A 115 -7.81 -4.39 19.30
CA ILE A 115 -9.02 -5.13 18.94
C ILE A 115 -8.78 -6.63 18.80
N THR A 116 -7.65 -7.05 18.23
CA THR A 116 -7.34 -8.46 18.03
C THR A 116 -7.04 -9.15 19.35
N LEU A 117 -6.34 -8.47 20.24
CA LEU A 117 -5.97 -9.03 21.53
C LEU A 117 -7.11 -8.92 22.56
N THR A 118 -8.10 -8.05 22.35
CA THR A 118 -9.21 -7.82 23.27
C THR A 118 -10.56 -8.12 22.64
N ASP A 119 -11.47 -8.80 23.36
CA ASP A 119 -12.83 -9.05 22.89
C ASP A 119 -13.74 -7.80 22.88
N VAL A 120 -13.18 -6.59 22.84
CA VAL A 120 -13.89 -5.31 22.98
C VAL A 120 -14.73 -5.01 21.72
N THR A 121 -14.30 -5.47 20.54
CA THR A 121 -15.05 -5.34 19.28
C THR A 121 -14.62 -6.42 18.30
N TYR A 122 -15.53 -6.89 17.45
CA TYR A 122 -15.24 -7.90 16.44
C TYR A 122 -14.82 -7.31 15.08
N LYS A 123 -15.00 -6.00 14.87
CA LYS A 123 -14.75 -5.38 13.57
C LYS A 123 -13.41 -4.65 13.57
N PRO A 124 -12.48 -5.03 12.68
CA PRO A 124 -11.25 -4.27 12.51
C PRO A 124 -11.56 -2.90 11.89
N VAL A 125 -10.66 -1.95 12.13
CA VAL A 125 -10.82 -0.53 11.78
C VAL A 125 -9.87 -0.19 10.64
N TYR A 126 -10.43 0.15 9.48
CA TYR A 126 -9.70 0.55 8.27
C TYR A 126 -10.50 1.59 7.48
N LYS A 127 -9.89 2.20 6.46
CA LYS A 127 -10.52 3.11 5.49
C LYS A 127 -11.26 4.29 6.11
N LEU A 128 -10.71 4.86 7.18
CA LEU A 128 -11.35 5.96 7.92
C LEU A 128 -11.40 7.28 7.13
N TYR A 129 -10.64 7.37 6.04
CA TYR A 129 -10.71 8.46 5.07
C TYR A 129 -11.96 8.42 4.18
N ASP A 130 -12.68 7.29 4.16
CA ASP A 130 -13.97 7.13 3.46
C ASP A 130 -15.15 7.06 4.43
N ASP A 131 -15.03 6.23 5.48
CA ASP A 131 -16.08 6.05 6.48
C ASP A 131 -15.50 5.98 7.90
N PHE A 132 -15.95 6.91 8.76
CA PHE A 132 -15.54 7.00 10.15
C PHE A 132 -16.46 6.22 11.12
N SER A 133 -17.50 5.55 10.60
CA SER A 133 -18.49 4.83 11.41
C SER A 133 -17.89 3.68 12.24
N THR A 134 -16.93 2.96 11.67
CA THR A 134 -16.20 1.85 12.32
C THR A 134 -15.42 2.33 13.54
N TYR A 135 -14.75 3.48 13.42
CA TYR A 135 -14.07 4.13 14.55
C TYR A 135 -15.06 4.59 15.63
N ASN A 136 -16.22 5.15 15.25
CA ASN A 136 -17.22 5.57 16.24
C ASN A 136 -17.69 4.40 17.11
N HIS A 137 -17.92 3.22 16.50
CA HIS A 137 -18.27 2.02 17.24
C HIS A 137 -17.15 1.57 18.19
N PHE A 138 -15.91 1.55 17.70
CA PHE A 138 -14.74 1.26 18.52
C PHE A 138 -14.60 2.22 19.72
N GLU A 139 -14.79 3.53 19.50
CA GLU A 139 -14.72 4.55 20.55
C GLU A 139 -15.80 4.34 21.62
N GLU A 140 -17.01 3.98 21.24
CA GLU A 140 -18.10 3.67 22.17
C GLU A 140 -17.75 2.49 23.08
N GLN A 141 -17.16 1.42 22.53
CA GLN A 141 -16.72 0.27 23.31
C GLN A 141 -15.55 0.63 24.23
N LEU A 142 -14.56 1.39 23.72
CA LEU A 142 -13.41 1.85 24.50
C LEU A 142 -13.82 2.70 25.71
N LYS A 143 -14.89 3.50 25.59
CA LYS A 143 -15.44 4.30 26.69
C LYS A 143 -16.03 3.44 27.81
N GLN A 144 -16.57 2.26 27.51
CA GLN A 144 -17.19 1.36 28.49
C GLN A 144 -16.16 0.68 29.40
N ILE A 145 -14.89 0.63 29.00
CA ILE A 145 -13.82 -0.01 29.80
C ILE A 145 -13.54 0.82 31.05
N ASP A 146 -13.68 0.20 32.23
CA ASP A 146 -13.25 0.79 33.50
C ASP A 146 -11.77 0.51 33.75
N ILE A 147 -10.93 1.54 33.65
CA ILE A 147 -9.47 1.43 33.85
C ILE A 147 -9.13 1.06 35.30
N THR A 148 -9.95 1.48 36.27
CA THR A 148 -9.65 1.26 37.69
C THR A 148 -9.83 -0.22 38.07
N ALA A 149 -10.84 -0.87 37.50
CA ALA A 149 -11.13 -2.29 37.68
C ALA A 149 -10.41 -3.21 36.67
N ALA A 150 -9.74 -2.66 35.66
CA ALA A 150 -9.05 -3.42 34.62
C ALA A 150 -7.84 -4.21 35.16
N SER A 151 -7.59 -5.39 34.58
CA SER A 151 -6.38 -6.18 34.83
C SER A 151 -5.12 -5.43 34.38
N ASP A 152 -3.96 -5.81 34.94
CA ASP A 152 -2.68 -5.19 34.57
C ASP A 152 -2.34 -5.38 33.08
N GLU A 153 -2.76 -6.51 32.50
CA GLU A 153 -2.61 -6.75 31.07
C GLU A 153 -3.47 -5.80 30.22
N MET A 154 -4.74 -5.59 30.61
CA MET A 154 -5.61 -4.63 29.93
C MET A 154 -5.07 -3.20 30.05
N LYS A 155 -4.54 -2.81 31.22
CA LYS A 155 -3.89 -1.50 31.42
C LYS A 155 -2.66 -1.35 30.52
N LYS A 156 -1.82 -2.38 30.41
CA LYS A 156 -0.66 -2.38 29.50
C LYS A 156 -1.08 -2.20 28.04
N ARG A 157 -2.14 -2.89 27.60
CA ARG A 157 -2.68 -2.77 26.24
C ARG A 157 -3.27 -1.38 25.97
N LEU A 158 -3.99 -0.81 26.93
CA LEU A 158 -4.48 0.58 26.84
C LEU A 158 -3.33 1.59 26.79
N ASN A 159 -2.26 1.37 27.55
CA ASN A 159 -1.06 2.20 27.49
C ASN A 159 -0.39 2.11 26.11
N THR A 160 -0.32 0.93 25.48
CA THR A 160 0.15 0.79 24.08
C THR A 160 -0.76 1.54 23.11
N LEU A 161 -2.08 1.35 23.21
CA LEU A 161 -3.07 2.03 22.35
C LEU A 161 -2.95 3.57 22.45
N PHE A 162 -2.77 4.09 23.66
CA PHE A 162 -2.62 5.52 23.90
C PHE A 162 -1.17 6.00 23.92
N ASN A 163 -0.20 5.20 23.45
CA ASN A 163 1.19 5.65 23.42
C ASN A 163 1.36 6.82 22.45
N PHE A 164 1.26 8.04 22.98
CA PHE A 164 1.34 9.26 22.18
C PHE A 164 2.74 9.86 22.15
N ASP A 165 3.71 9.28 22.87
CA ASP A 165 5.12 9.68 22.82
C ASP A 165 5.77 9.12 21.56
N ASN A 166 5.33 9.67 20.43
CA ASN A 166 5.83 9.30 19.12
C ASN A 166 6.28 10.58 18.42
N TYR A 167 7.56 10.61 18.01
CA TYR A 167 8.14 11.68 17.19
C TYR A 167 7.26 12.05 15.98
N ARG A 168 6.43 11.11 15.51
CA ARG A 168 5.49 11.32 14.42
C ARG A 168 4.37 12.29 14.77
N ILE A 169 3.84 12.26 16.00
CA ILE A 169 2.80 13.19 16.46
C ILE A 169 3.38 14.59 16.59
N ASP A 170 4.58 14.73 17.15
CA ASP A 170 5.27 16.03 17.21
C ASP A 170 5.54 16.60 15.82
N HIS A 171 5.99 15.76 14.89
CA HIS A 171 6.21 16.16 13.50
C HIS A 171 4.92 16.58 12.81
N LEU A 172 3.83 15.83 13.00
CA LEU A 172 2.49 16.20 12.50
C LEU A 172 2.06 17.57 13.04
N VAL A 173 2.25 17.82 14.35
CA VAL A 173 1.94 19.10 14.99
C VAL A 173 2.75 20.26 14.39
N VAL A 174 4.06 20.04 14.16
CA VAL A 174 4.94 21.04 13.54
C VAL A 174 4.47 21.37 12.13
N GLU A 175 4.18 20.37 11.30
CA GLU A 175 3.72 20.57 9.93
C GLU A 175 2.34 21.23 9.89
N LEU A 176 1.42 20.86 10.79
CA LEU A 176 0.11 21.51 10.92
C LEU A 176 0.21 23.00 11.27
N LYS A 177 1.22 23.40 12.07
CA LYS A 177 1.52 24.79 12.41
C LYS A 177 2.17 25.56 11.26
N ARG A 178 3.00 24.88 10.47
CA ARG A 178 3.76 25.49 9.35
C ARG A 178 2.92 25.76 8.12
N LEU A 179 1.86 25.00 7.89
CA LEU A 179 1.00 25.16 6.71
C LEU A 179 0.53 26.61 6.55
N PRO A 180 0.95 27.34 5.49
CA PRO A 180 0.40 28.65 5.15
C PRO A 180 -0.94 28.48 4.43
N LYS A 181 -1.92 28.00 5.19
CA LYS A 181 -3.22 27.49 4.74
C LYS A 181 -3.99 28.46 3.83
N LEU A 182 -4.02 29.74 4.19
CA LEU A 182 -4.68 30.79 3.40
C LEU A 182 -3.92 31.12 2.12
N GLU A 183 -2.59 31.02 2.14
CA GLU A 183 -1.74 31.34 0.99
C GLU A 183 -1.91 30.30 -0.13
N TYR A 184 -2.01 29.01 0.21
CA TYR A 184 -2.24 27.95 -0.78
C TYR A 184 -3.61 28.02 -1.44
N PHE A 185 -4.64 28.43 -0.69
CA PHE A 185 -5.95 28.73 -1.26
C PHE A 185 -5.91 29.95 -2.19
N LEU A 186 -5.27 31.06 -1.76
CA LEU A 186 -5.17 32.29 -2.56
C LEU A 186 -4.35 32.09 -3.84
N ARG A 187 -3.35 31.21 -3.83
CA ARG A 187 -2.57 30.83 -5.02
C ARG A 187 -3.32 29.86 -5.95
N GLY A 188 -4.51 29.38 -5.57
CA GLY A 188 -5.30 28.42 -6.35
C GLY A 188 -4.71 27.01 -6.38
N ILE A 189 -3.83 26.69 -5.42
CA ILE A 189 -3.24 25.36 -5.23
C ILE A 189 -4.29 24.44 -4.60
N LEU A 190 -5.05 24.94 -3.63
CA LEU A 190 -6.17 24.22 -3.02
C LEU A 190 -7.52 24.78 -3.48
N THR A 191 -8.47 23.90 -3.71
CA THR A 191 -9.88 24.28 -3.90
C THR A 191 -10.48 24.70 -2.56
N GLU A 192 -11.62 25.42 -2.58
CA GLU A 192 -12.31 25.82 -1.34
C GLU A 192 -12.71 24.62 -0.48
N GLU A 193 -13.09 23.50 -1.10
CA GLU A 193 -13.47 22.26 -0.42
C GLU A 193 -12.26 21.59 0.22
N GLU A 194 -11.16 21.38 -0.53
CA GLU A 194 -9.90 20.83 -0.01
C GLU A 194 -9.34 21.71 1.12
N CYS A 195 -9.42 23.03 0.94
CA CYS A 195 -9.06 24.03 1.92
C CYS A 195 -9.91 23.84 3.19
N ASN A 196 -11.23 23.81 3.10
CA ASN A 196 -12.09 23.61 4.27
C ASN A 196 -11.90 22.24 4.96
N ASP A 197 -11.67 21.16 4.21
CA ASP A 197 -11.41 19.82 4.76
C ASP A 197 -10.05 19.74 5.48
N LEU A 198 -9.01 20.38 4.93
CA LEU A 198 -7.70 20.51 5.60
C LEU A 198 -7.75 21.50 6.77
N ILE A 199 -8.56 22.55 6.66
CA ILE A 199 -8.50 23.72 7.54
C ILE A 199 -9.44 23.61 8.72
N SER A 200 -10.70 23.18 8.54
CA SER A 200 -11.79 23.14 9.54
C SER A 200 -11.31 23.62 10.92
N ASN A 201 -11.26 24.95 11.08
CA ASN A 201 -10.42 25.68 12.06
C ASN A 201 -10.62 25.19 13.51
N TYR A 202 -11.74 24.55 13.80
CA TYR A 202 -12.03 24.05 15.14
C TYR A 202 -11.34 22.72 15.51
N ALA A 203 -11.06 21.86 14.53
CA ALA A 203 -10.44 20.56 14.78
C ALA A 203 -8.92 20.70 14.95
N ASN A 204 -8.29 21.53 14.11
CA ASN A 204 -6.85 21.78 14.17
C ASN A 204 -6.44 22.54 15.43
N ASP A 205 -7.11 23.66 15.77
CA ASP A 205 -6.71 24.47 16.92
C ASP A 205 -6.85 23.70 18.24
N ARG A 206 -7.96 22.97 18.40
CA ARG A 206 -8.16 22.07 19.56
C ARG A 206 -7.18 20.91 19.57
N TYR A 207 -6.85 20.34 18.41
CA TYR A 207 -5.86 19.27 18.35
C TYR A 207 -4.48 19.77 18.79
N LEU A 208 -4.07 20.94 18.30
CA LEU A 208 -2.82 21.59 18.69
C LEU A 208 -2.80 21.90 20.19
N GLU A 209 -3.91 22.40 20.74
CA GLU A 209 -4.07 22.62 22.19
C GLU A 209 -3.89 21.31 22.98
N TYR A 210 -4.57 20.23 22.58
CA TYR A 210 -4.42 18.94 23.26
C TYR A 210 -3.01 18.38 23.13
N ALA A 211 -2.39 18.50 21.95
CA ALA A 211 -1.04 18.03 21.73
C ALA A 211 -0.03 18.76 22.62
N THR A 212 -0.19 20.08 22.80
CA THR A 212 0.66 20.86 23.72
C THR A 212 0.50 20.49 25.19
N HIS A 213 -0.66 19.94 25.55
CA HIS A 213 -1.03 19.57 26.93
C HIS A 213 -1.06 18.06 27.14
N ILE A 214 -0.35 17.29 26.31
CA ILE A 214 -0.44 15.83 26.32
C ILE A 214 -0.06 15.23 27.67
N GLN A 215 0.96 15.79 28.32
CA GLN A 215 1.43 15.37 29.63
C GLN A 215 0.39 15.53 30.76
N ASP A 216 -0.60 16.41 30.57
CA ASP A 216 -1.65 16.67 31.55
C ASP A 216 -2.66 15.51 31.62
N PHE A 217 -2.84 14.77 30.52
CA PHE A 217 -3.77 13.64 30.44
C PHE A 217 -3.10 12.29 30.17
N TRP A 218 -1.86 12.29 29.71
CA TRP A 218 -1.08 11.10 29.41
C TRP A 218 0.40 11.35 29.70
N TYR A 219 0.99 10.58 30.62
CA TYR A 219 2.43 10.67 30.93
C TYR A 219 2.94 9.29 31.34
N ASN A 220 3.37 8.49 30.37
CA ASN A 220 3.69 7.06 30.50
C ASN A 220 2.54 6.17 31.03
N ASP A 221 1.48 6.78 31.55
CA ASP A 221 0.25 6.19 32.05
C ASP A 221 -0.95 7.11 31.76
N ILE A 222 -2.14 6.52 31.72
CA ILE A 222 -3.42 7.19 31.45
C ILE A 222 -3.88 7.95 32.70
N LYS A 223 -3.68 9.27 32.73
CA LYS A 223 -4.20 10.14 33.81
C LYS A 223 -5.67 10.49 33.60
N ASN A 224 -6.08 10.70 32.35
CA ASN A 224 -7.46 11.03 31.99
C ASN A 224 -7.87 10.29 30.71
N LYS A 225 -8.63 9.19 30.89
CA LYS A 225 -9.11 8.33 29.80
C LYS A 225 -9.85 9.10 28.72
N ASP A 226 -10.81 9.94 29.10
CA ASP A 226 -11.67 10.63 28.14
C ASP A 226 -10.87 11.60 27.27
N LYS A 227 -9.88 12.27 27.86
CA LYS A 227 -8.94 13.11 27.10
C LYS A 227 -8.04 12.28 26.17
N CYS A 228 -7.54 11.12 26.61
CA CYS A 228 -6.77 10.21 25.75
C CYS A 228 -7.59 9.72 24.54
N ILE A 229 -8.82 9.25 24.78
CA ILE A 229 -9.74 8.80 23.72
C ILE A 229 -10.02 9.94 22.74
N ARG A 230 -10.29 11.14 23.27
CA ARG A 230 -10.55 12.31 22.44
C ARG A 230 -9.33 12.72 21.62
N PHE A 231 -8.13 12.64 22.20
CA PHE A 231 -6.89 12.92 21.48
C PHE A 231 -6.67 11.92 20.35
N LEU A 232 -6.83 10.62 20.61
CA LEU A 232 -6.78 9.56 19.60
C LEU A 232 -7.75 9.82 18.44
N ARG A 233 -9.00 10.19 18.76
CA ARG A 233 -10.03 10.55 17.78
C ARG A 233 -9.60 11.74 16.91
N MET A 234 -9.04 12.79 17.52
CA MET A 234 -8.63 13.98 16.78
C MET A 234 -7.42 13.68 15.88
N THR A 235 -6.43 12.94 16.38
CA THR A 235 -5.25 12.50 15.61
C THR A 235 -5.69 11.73 14.37
N ILE A 236 -6.50 10.68 14.54
CA ILE A 236 -6.89 9.83 13.42
C ILE A 236 -7.83 10.55 12.45
N TYR A 237 -8.68 11.46 12.94
CA TYR A 237 -9.56 12.27 12.11
C TYR A 237 -8.78 13.23 11.20
N ILE A 238 -7.80 13.96 11.74
CA ILE A 238 -6.96 14.89 10.96
C ILE A 238 -6.17 14.13 9.89
N CYS A 239 -5.57 13.00 10.27
CA CYS A 239 -4.84 12.17 9.31
C CYS A 239 -5.77 11.63 8.21
N SER A 240 -6.94 11.11 8.59
CA SER A 240 -7.94 10.60 7.64
C SER A 240 -8.43 11.67 6.68
N LYS A 241 -8.65 12.90 7.16
CA LYS A 241 -9.04 14.03 6.31
C LYS A 241 -7.95 14.45 5.36
N THR A 242 -6.71 14.53 5.84
CA THR A 242 -5.54 14.82 5.00
C THR A 242 -5.39 13.77 3.90
N ILE A 243 -5.52 12.48 4.24
CA ILE A 243 -5.48 11.37 3.29
C ILE A 243 -6.64 11.48 2.28
N SER A 244 -7.85 11.81 2.75
CA SER A 244 -9.04 11.87 1.91
C SER A 244 -8.97 12.96 0.83
N CYS A 245 -8.20 14.03 1.06
CA CYS A 245 -8.08 15.18 0.17
C CYS A 245 -7.39 14.83 -1.15
N PHE A 246 -6.49 13.84 -1.17
CA PHE A 246 -5.69 13.53 -2.35
C PHE A 246 -5.79 12.06 -2.78
N LEU A 247 -6.00 11.83 -4.06
CA LEU A 247 -6.15 10.46 -4.58
C LEU A 247 -4.88 9.62 -4.39
N TYR A 248 -3.70 10.24 -4.45
CA TYR A 248 -2.44 9.50 -4.30
C TYR A 248 -2.14 9.13 -2.84
N SER A 249 -2.52 9.97 -1.87
CA SER A 249 -2.37 9.65 -0.45
C SER A 249 -3.27 8.49 -0.06
N ARG A 250 -4.50 8.44 -0.60
CA ARG A 250 -5.40 7.30 -0.42
C ARG A 250 -4.76 5.99 -0.87
N LYS A 251 -4.18 5.95 -2.08
CA LYS A 251 -3.50 4.75 -2.58
C LYS A 251 -2.34 4.29 -1.69
N LYS A 252 -1.53 5.24 -1.22
CA LYS A 252 -0.46 4.92 -0.25
C LYS A 252 -1.02 4.36 1.05
N ALA A 253 -2.09 4.96 1.59
CA ALA A 253 -2.75 4.46 2.79
C ALA A 253 -3.31 3.04 2.60
N GLU A 254 -3.93 2.75 1.45
CA GLU A 254 -4.43 1.40 1.11
C GLU A 254 -3.31 0.34 1.09
N GLU A 255 -2.13 0.68 0.58
CA GLU A 255 -0.97 -0.21 0.59
C GLU A 255 -0.48 -0.49 2.02
N LYS A 256 -0.44 0.55 2.88
CA LYS A 256 -0.11 0.39 4.30
C LYS A 256 -1.14 -0.46 5.04
N GLU A 257 -2.43 -0.26 4.77
CA GLU A 257 -3.50 -1.04 5.38
C GLU A 257 -3.42 -2.53 5.04
N LYS A 258 -3.02 -2.90 3.81
CA LYS A 258 -2.79 -4.31 3.45
C LYS A 258 -1.69 -4.95 4.30
N LEU A 259 -0.57 -4.24 4.49
CA LEU A 259 0.52 -4.71 5.33
C LEU A 259 0.09 -4.84 6.80
N ILE A 260 -0.74 -3.91 7.30
CA ILE A 260 -1.32 -4.02 8.64
C ILE A 260 -2.22 -5.25 8.73
N GLN A 261 -3.09 -5.50 7.74
CA GLN A 261 -3.97 -6.66 7.72
C GLN A 261 -3.20 -7.98 7.80
N GLU A 262 -2.11 -8.11 7.04
CA GLU A 262 -1.23 -9.29 7.08
C GLU A 262 -0.60 -9.47 8.47
N ARG A 263 -0.07 -8.40 9.06
CA ARG A 263 0.52 -8.43 10.41
C ARG A 263 -0.50 -8.78 11.50
N ILE A 264 -1.70 -8.22 11.40
CA ILE A 264 -2.79 -8.48 12.36
C ILE A 264 -3.33 -9.91 12.21
N ALA A 265 -3.41 -10.43 10.99
CA ALA A 265 -3.79 -11.82 10.76
C ALA A 265 -2.76 -12.78 11.37
N GLN A 266 -1.46 -12.49 11.21
CA GLN A 266 -0.40 -13.26 11.84
C GLN A 266 -0.48 -13.19 13.37
N LEU A 267 -0.65 -11.99 13.94
CA LEU A 267 -0.81 -11.81 15.38
C LEU A 267 -2.02 -12.60 15.92
N TYR A 268 -3.16 -12.56 15.22
CA TYR A 268 -4.34 -13.34 15.61
C TYR A 268 -4.03 -14.84 15.61
N TYR A 269 -3.36 -15.34 14.57
CA TYR A 269 -2.95 -16.74 14.51
C TYR A 269 -2.06 -17.13 15.70
N ASP A 270 -1.02 -16.33 15.95
CA ASP A 270 0.02 -16.63 16.93
C ASP A 270 -0.47 -16.49 18.38
N GLU A 271 -1.28 -15.47 18.69
CA GLU A 271 -1.62 -15.12 20.07
C GLU A 271 -3.02 -15.59 20.49
N VAL A 272 -3.93 -15.80 19.53
CA VAL A 272 -5.34 -16.13 19.81
C VAL A 272 -5.67 -17.53 19.32
N TYR A 273 -5.54 -17.79 18.02
CA TYR A 273 -6.00 -19.05 17.43
C TYR A 273 -5.15 -20.26 17.84
N SER A 274 -3.82 -20.12 17.84
CA SER A 274 -2.89 -21.21 18.23
C SER A 274 -3.09 -21.70 19.68
N LYS A 275 -3.70 -20.88 20.53
CA LYS A 275 -3.99 -21.18 21.94
C LYS A 275 -5.44 -21.61 22.16
N SER A 276 -6.25 -21.67 21.10
CA SER A 276 -7.65 -22.08 21.19
C SER A 276 -7.76 -23.60 21.32
N ASP A 277 -8.81 -24.04 22.03
CA ASP A 277 -9.12 -25.47 22.17
C ASP A 277 -9.32 -26.13 20.80
N GLU A 278 -9.95 -25.42 19.86
CA GLU A 278 -10.18 -25.89 18.48
C GLU A 278 -8.85 -26.22 17.76
N TYR A 279 -7.87 -25.32 17.84
CA TYR A 279 -6.56 -25.58 17.25
C TYR A 279 -5.83 -26.75 17.92
N ILE A 280 -5.91 -26.82 19.25
CA ILE A 280 -5.29 -27.91 20.02
C ILE A 280 -5.92 -29.26 19.65
N GLU A 281 -7.24 -29.34 19.56
CA GLU A 281 -7.96 -30.53 19.12
C GLU A 281 -7.60 -30.93 17.69
N GLU A 282 -7.48 -29.96 16.77
CA GLU A 282 -7.04 -30.24 15.40
C GLU A 282 -5.60 -30.79 15.37
N GLN A 283 -4.69 -30.23 16.17
CA GLN A 283 -3.31 -30.74 16.26
C GLN A 283 -3.26 -32.14 16.89
N ILE A 284 -4.06 -32.41 17.91
CA ILE A 284 -4.19 -33.74 18.51
C ILE A 284 -4.69 -34.74 17.46
N GLY A 285 -5.76 -34.42 16.73
CA GLY A 285 -6.30 -35.29 15.69
C GLY A 285 -5.31 -35.54 14.55
N ARG A 286 -4.52 -34.54 14.15
CA ARG A 286 -3.43 -34.71 13.17
C ARG A 286 -2.33 -35.62 13.71
N ALA A 287 -1.91 -35.43 14.96
CA ALA A 287 -0.89 -36.26 15.59
C ALA A 287 -1.36 -37.72 15.77
N GLU A 288 -2.63 -37.94 16.10
CA GLU A 288 -3.24 -39.27 16.17
C GLU A 288 -3.29 -39.92 14.78
N ALA A 289 -3.73 -39.19 13.75
CA ALA A 289 -3.74 -39.69 12.37
C ALA A 289 -2.32 -40.00 11.85
N GLU A 290 -1.34 -39.17 12.19
CA GLU A 290 0.06 -39.38 11.85
C GLU A 290 0.64 -40.61 12.58
N ALA A 291 0.32 -40.78 13.86
CA ALA A 291 0.70 -41.96 14.64
C ALA A 291 0.06 -43.24 14.10
N GLU A 292 -1.22 -43.22 13.74
CA GLU A 292 -1.91 -44.34 13.09
C GLU A 292 -1.27 -44.67 11.73
N TYR A 293 -0.93 -43.65 10.94
CA TYR A 293 -0.26 -43.81 9.66
C TYR A 293 1.11 -44.50 9.81
N PHE A 294 1.96 -44.02 10.71
CA PHE A 294 3.29 -44.63 10.93
C PHE A 294 3.21 -46.00 11.63
N THR A 295 2.16 -46.26 12.41
CA THR A 295 1.90 -47.61 12.94
C THR A 295 1.52 -48.58 11.81
N ALA A 296 0.74 -48.12 10.83
CA ALA A 296 0.39 -48.90 9.65
C ALA A 296 1.55 -49.02 8.63
N HIS A 297 2.47 -48.06 8.62
CA HIS A 297 3.61 -47.95 7.70
C HIS A 297 4.95 -47.79 8.45
N PRO A 298 5.37 -48.81 9.24
CA PRO A 298 6.60 -48.73 10.04
C PRO A 298 7.85 -48.52 9.17
N GLU A 299 7.83 -48.97 7.91
CA GLU A 299 8.91 -48.75 6.95
C GLU A 299 9.16 -47.27 6.61
N GLU A 300 8.14 -46.42 6.71
CA GLU A 300 8.26 -44.98 6.50
C GLU A 300 8.79 -44.28 7.74
N TRP A 301 8.41 -44.75 8.93
CA TRP A 301 8.99 -44.29 10.19
C TRP A 301 10.48 -44.62 10.27
N GLU A 302 10.86 -45.87 9.98
CA GLU A 302 12.28 -46.29 9.94
C GLU A 302 13.10 -45.54 8.88
N ARG A 303 12.46 -45.09 7.79
CA ARG A 303 13.10 -44.26 6.76
C ARG A 303 13.32 -42.84 7.29
N LEU A 304 12.32 -42.28 7.97
CA LEU A 304 12.39 -40.96 8.58
C LEU A 304 13.42 -40.92 9.71
N GLU A 305 13.43 -41.94 10.57
CA GLU A 305 14.40 -42.11 11.66
C GLU A 305 15.82 -42.23 11.12
N ARG A 306 16.04 -43.04 10.07
CA ARG A 306 17.34 -43.09 9.37
C ARG A 306 17.73 -41.74 8.77
N GLN A 307 16.80 -41.02 8.15
CA GLN A 307 17.08 -39.68 7.63
C GLN A 307 17.47 -38.71 8.75
N PHE A 308 16.80 -38.78 9.90
CA PHE A 308 17.09 -37.93 11.05
C PHE A 308 18.42 -38.29 11.71
N GLU A 309 18.75 -39.58 11.85
CA GLU A 309 20.04 -40.05 12.32
C GLU A 309 21.19 -39.68 11.36
N GLU A 310 20.97 -39.76 10.05
CA GLU A 310 21.92 -39.30 9.04
C GLU A 310 22.11 -37.77 9.08
N LEU A 311 21.09 -37.01 9.50
CA LEU A 311 21.15 -35.55 9.67
C LEU A 311 21.83 -35.13 10.98
N ILE A 312 21.61 -35.86 12.08
CA ILE A 312 22.27 -35.64 13.37
C ILE A 312 23.75 -36.03 13.31
N ASN A 313 24.06 -37.13 12.60
CA ASN A 313 25.43 -37.58 12.39
C ASN A 313 26.09 -36.95 11.16
N GLU A 314 25.45 -35.94 10.56
CA GLU A 314 25.96 -35.23 9.41
C GLU A 314 27.26 -34.51 9.79
N THR A 315 28.38 -34.96 9.22
CA THR A 315 29.63 -34.24 9.42
C THR A 315 29.60 -32.93 8.64
N PRO A 316 30.40 -31.92 9.04
CA PRO A 316 30.53 -30.68 8.25
C PRO A 316 30.91 -30.94 6.77
N GLU A 317 31.59 -32.05 6.50
CA GLU A 317 31.90 -32.48 5.14
C GLU A 317 30.67 -32.98 4.38
N ASP A 318 29.75 -33.69 5.03
CA ASP A 318 28.52 -34.22 4.41
C ASP A 318 27.57 -33.09 3.99
N SER A 319 27.45 -32.06 4.82
CA SER A 319 26.68 -30.84 4.49
C SER A 319 27.26 -30.12 3.26
N VAL A 320 28.59 -29.98 3.17
CA VAL A 320 29.25 -29.39 2.00
C VAL A 320 29.09 -30.26 0.76
N LEU A 321 29.08 -31.60 0.89
CA LEU A 321 28.82 -32.51 -0.23
C LEU A 321 27.37 -32.45 -0.72
N LYS A 322 26.38 -32.27 0.16
CA LYS A 322 24.98 -32.02 -0.21
C LYS A 322 24.83 -30.70 -0.97
N ASP A 323 25.46 -29.63 -0.48
CA ASP A 323 25.44 -28.34 -1.18
C ASP A 323 26.13 -28.41 -2.54
N LEU A 324 27.23 -29.17 -2.64
CA LEU A 324 27.92 -29.44 -3.90
C LEU A 324 27.04 -30.26 -4.86
N TYR A 325 26.30 -31.26 -4.36
CA TYR A 325 25.30 -31.99 -5.15
C TYR A 325 24.25 -31.04 -5.72
N CYS A 326 23.67 -30.17 -4.90
CA CYS A 326 22.69 -29.18 -5.33
C CYS A 326 23.26 -28.21 -6.39
N CYS A 327 24.53 -27.82 -6.26
CA CYS A 327 25.24 -27.01 -7.27
C CYS A 327 25.43 -27.78 -8.59
N ILE A 328 25.84 -29.05 -8.51
CA ILE A 328 26.00 -29.93 -9.68
C ILE A 328 24.67 -30.20 -10.37
N CYS A 329 23.57 -30.33 -9.63
CA CYS A 329 22.23 -30.53 -10.16
C CYS A 329 21.58 -29.21 -10.66
N GLY A 330 22.09 -28.05 -10.26
CA GLY A 330 21.66 -26.73 -10.73
C GLY A 330 20.54 -26.09 -9.90
N PHE A 331 20.36 -26.53 -8.65
CA PHE A 331 19.34 -26.03 -7.72
C PHE A 331 19.92 -25.11 -6.63
N SER A 332 21.22 -24.78 -6.68
CA SER A 332 21.91 -24.03 -5.63
C SER A 332 22.30 -22.61 -6.06
N VAL A 333 22.27 -21.68 -5.09
CA VAL A 333 22.73 -20.28 -5.19
C VAL A 333 24.20 -20.13 -4.74
N TYR A 334 24.79 -21.18 -4.13
CA TYR A 334 26.15 -21.14 -3.59
C TYR A 334 27.24 -21.13 -4.68
N ASP A 335 28.33 -20.41 -4.42
CA ASP A 335 29.49 -20.40 -5.29
C ASP A 335 30.27 -21.72 -5.18
N ILE A 336 30.49 -22.35 -6.33
CA ILE A 336 31.19 -23.62 -6.41
C ILE A 336 32.64 -23.53 -5.94
N GLU A 337 33.32 -22.40 -6.14
CA GLU A 337 34.71 -22.25 -5.71
C GLU A 337 34.83 -22.23 -4.18
N GLU A 338 33.85 -21.62 -3.50
CA GLU A 338 33.75 -21.60 -2.04
C GLU A 338 33.42 -22.98 -1.46
N LEU A 339 32.46 -23.69 -2.07
CA LEU A 339 32.10 -25.05 -1.66
C LEU A 339 33.29 -26.00 -1.84
N LEU A 340 33.94 -25.91 -2.99
CA LEU A 340 35.14 -26.69 -3.27
C LEU A 340 36.23 -26.36 -2.27
N ALA A 341 36.50 -25.08 -1.94
CA ALA A 341 37.53 -24.65 -0.98
C ALA A 341 37.43 -25.35 0.39
N LYS A 342 36.21 -25.63 0.86
CA LYS A 342 35.94 -26.29 2.16
C LYS A 342 36.20 -27.79 2.18
N LEU A 343 36.28 -28.45 1.02
CA LEU A 343 36.56 -29.89 0.94
C LEU A 343 38.07 -30.20 0.97
N ASP A 344 38.46 -31.26 1.66
CA ASP A 344 39.84 -31.76 1.62
C ASP A 344 40.09 -32.54 0.31
N THR A 345 41.12 -32.12 -0.42
CA THR A 345 41.61 -32.79 -1.64
C THR A 345 41.95 -34.26 -1.46
N LYS A 346 42.29 -34.71 -0.25
CA LYS A 346 42.62 -36.09 0.08
C LYS A 346 41.46 -36.88 0.69
N SER A 347 40.28 -36.26 0.81
CA SER A 347 39.12 -36.95 1.36
C SER A 347 38.69 -38.09 0.46
N LYS A 348 38.77 -39.32 1.00
CA LYS A 348 38.26 -40.52 0.33
C LYS A 348 36.76 -40.42 0.07
N ARG A 349 36.00 -39.72 0.93
CA ARG A 349 34.56 -39.53 0.79
C ARG A 349 34.22 -38.56 -0.34
N ALA A 350 34.87 -37.40 -0.39
CA ALA A 350 34.66 -36.43 -1.48
C ALA A 350 35.03 -37.03 -2.86
N ILE A 351 36.14 -37.78 -2.92
CA ILE A 351 36.55 -38.47 -4.16
C ILE A 351 35.53 -39.56 -4.54
N ALA A 352 35.04 -40.35 -3.58
CA ALA A 352 34.03 -41.37 -3.85
C ALA A 352 32.71 -40.76 -4.33
N PHE A 353 32.23 -39.68 -3.70
CA PHE A 353 31.04 -38.93 -4.11
C PHE A 353 31.16 -38.43 -5.56
N LEU A 354 32.31 -37.83 -5.91
CA LEU A 354 32.55 -37.34 -7.26
C LEU A 354 32.65 -38.47 -8.30
N LYS A 355 33.07 -39.67 -7.91
CA LYS A 355 33.14 -40.86 -8.79
C LYS A 355 31.80 -41.54 -9.03
N THR A 356 30.77 -41.24 -8.24
CA THR A 356 29.42 -41.79 -8.42
C THR A 356 28.90 -41.51 -9.83
N GLU A 357 28.29 -42.51 -10.47
CA GLU A 357 27.84 -42.41 -11.86
C GLU A 357 26.91 -41.21 -12.11
N GLU A 358 26.03 -40.93 -11.16
CA GLU A 358 25.06 -39.83 -11.25
C GLU A 358 25.75 -38.47 -11.34
N ILE A 359 26.78 -38.26 -10.51
CA ILE A 359 27.61 -37.05 -10.51
C ILE A 359 28.41 -36.95 -11.81
N GLN A 360 29.06 -38.03 -12.24
CA GLN A 360 29.82 -38.06 -13.49
C GLN A 360 28.93 -37.76 -14.71
N LYS A 361 27.73 -38.34 -14.79
CA LYS A 361 26.74 -38.05 -15.84
C LYS A 361 26.32 -36.58 -15.83
N SER A 362 26.07 -36.00 -14.66
CA SER A 362 25.69 -34.60 -14.50
C SER A 362 26.82 -33.62 -14.87
N LEU A 363 28.08 -34.00 -14.61
CA LEU A 363 29.27 -33.21 -14.94
C LEU A 363 29.64 -33.23 -16.44
N LYS A 364 29.24 -34.26 -17.21
CA LYS A 364 29.55 -34.37 -18.66
C LYS A 364 29.11 -33.14 -19.45
N LYS A 365 27.97 -32.54 -19.10
CA LYS A 365 27.39 -31.38 -19.81
C LYS A 365 27.80 -30.02 -19.23
N LYS A 366 28.51 -29.99 -18.08
CA LYS A 366 28.81 -28.75 -17.34
C LYS A 366 30.33 -28.47 -17.29
N HIS A 367 30.86 -27.96 -18.41
CA HIS A 367 32.29 -27.73 -18.62
C HIS A 367 32.94 -26.84 -17.54
N LYS A 368 32.25 -25.79 -17.06
CA LYS A 368 32.77 -24.87 -16.02
C LYS A 368 32.93 -25.58 -14.66
N LEU A 369 31.93 -26.36 -14.23
CA LEU A 369 32.01 -27.15 -12.99
C LEU A 369 33.11 -28.20 -13.07
N ARG A 370 33.21 -28.90 -14.20
CA ARG A 370 34.26 -29.90 -14.43
C ARG A 370 35.65 -29.27 -14.29
N LYS A 371 35.87 -28.08 -14.88
CA LYS A 371 37.14 -27.36 -14.79
C LYS A 371 37.50 -26.97 -13.34
N ALA A 372 36.52 -26.51 -12.56
CA ALA A 372 36.72 -26.14 -11.16
C ALA A 372 37.08 -27.35 -10.29
N ILE A 373 36.37 -28.48 -10.47
CA ILE A 373 36.62 -29.73 -9.75
C ILE A 373 38.00 -30.31 -10.12
N VAL A 374 38.37 -30.34 -11.41
CA VAL A 374 39.71 -30.73 -11.88
C VAL A 374 40.79 -29.84 -11.28
N GLY A 375 40.55 -28.52 -11.19
CA GLY A 375 41.49 -27.57 -10.62
C GLY A 375 41.83 -27.85 -9.16
N LYS A 376 40.88 -28.42 -8.40
CA LYS A 376 41.07 -28.72 -6.97
C LYS A 376 41.48 -30.17 -6.68
N PHE A 377 40.83 -31.15 -7.30
CA PHE A 377 41.02 -32.59 -7.01
C PHE A 377 41.88 -33.32 -8.05
N GLY A 378 42.41 -32.62 -9.07
CA GLY A 378 43.15 -33.25 -10.15
C GLY A 378 42.27 -34.14 -11.03
N LYS A 379 42.86 -35.16 -11.66
CA LYS A 379 42.11 -36.16 -12.46
C LYS A 379 41.65 -37.36 -11.63
N ASP A 380 41.96 -37.38 -10.34
CA ASP A 380 41.79 -38.54 -9.45
C ASP A 380 40.31 -38.87 -9.18
N TYR A 381 39.40 -37.92 -9.44
CA TYR A 381 37.95 -38.08 -9.32
C TYR A 381 37.28 -38.64 -10.59
N LEU A 382 38.00 -38.75 -11.71
CA LEU A 382 37.48 -39.35 -12.93
C LEU A 382 37.42 -40.87 -12.76
N ASN A 383 36.34 -41.49 -13.21
CA ASN A 383 36.25 -42.95 -13.28
C ASN A 383 37.19 -43.44 -14.40
N GLU A 384 38.05 -44.42 -14.10
CA GLU A 384 38.97 -45.04 -15.08
C GLU A 384 38.23 -45.69 -16.27
N ASN A 385 36.91 -45.90 -16.16
CA ASN A 385 36.06 -46.51 -17.19
C ASN A 385 35.42 -45.53 -18.18
N ILE A 386 35.80 -44.25 -18.24
CA ILE A 386 35.22 -43.26 -19.16
C ILE A 386 36.19 -42.80 -20.27
N ASP A 387 37.45 -43.26 -20.27
CA ASP A 387 38.44 -42.92 -21.32
C ASP A 387 38.30 -43.74 -22.62
N ASN A 388 37.23 -44.53 -22.80
CA ASN A 388 36.91 -45.21 -24.06
C ASN A 388 35.47 -44.89 -24.53
N THR A 389 35.15 -43.61 -24.78
CA THR A 389 34.18 -43.21 -25.83
C THR A 389 34.29 -41.74 -26.22
#